data_AF-A0A357Z5Z1-F1
#
_entry.id   AF-A0A357Z5Z1-F1
#
_cell.length_a   1.000
_cell.length_b   1.000
_cell.length_c   1.000
_cell.angle_alpha   90.00
_cell.angle_beta   90.00
_cell.angle_gamma   90.00
#
_symmetry.space_group_name_H-M   'P 1'
#
loop_
_entity.id
_entity.type
_entity.pdbx_description
1 polymer ?
#
loop_
_entity_poly.entity_id
_entity_poly.type
_entity_poly.pdbx_seq_one_letter_code
_entity_poly.pdbx_strand_id
1 'polypeptide(L)'
;GMQKSLSAGRVQSVAVRLIAEREREINQFLPESVFKISALFTAPDINKKKVKFKAEGPQKLATGSAAEKFLNECKGAKYTVKDINVKDGKRTPSAPFTTSTLQQEASRKLGYSVSKT
;
A
#
# COMPACT_ATOMS: atom_id res chain seq x y z
N GLY A 1 36.83 29.13 14.73
CA GLY A 1 36.00 28.56 13.65
C GLY A 1 36.07 27.06 13.75
N MET A 2 34.97 26.37 14.06
CA MET A 2 34.97 24.92 14.22
C MET A 2 35.04 24.23 12.86
N GLN A 3 36.14 23.52 12.60
CA GLN A 3 36.26 22.59 11.48
C GLN A 3 35.17 21.52 11.59
N LYS A 4 34.31 21.40 10.57
CA LYS A 4 33.38 20.28 10.41
C LYS A 4 34.16 19.02 10.06
N SER A 5 34.43 18.15 11.03
CA SER A 5 35.00 16.82 10.77
C SER A 5 33.92 15.90 10.22
N LEU A 6 33.95 15.61 8.92
CA LEU A 6 33.16 14.55 8.32
C LEU A 6 33.77 13.19 8.74
N SER A 7 32.92 12.23 9.14
CA SER A 7 33.33 10.85 9.41
C SER A 7 32.80 9.93 8.32
N ALA A 8 33.59 8.90 7.97
CA ALA A 8 33.23 7.89 6.98
C ALA A 8 33.59 6.51 7.53
N GLY A 9 32.72 5.52 7.30
CA GLY A 9 32.90 4.16 7.81
C GLY A 9 32.08 3.15 7.02
N ARG A 10 32.56 1.90 6.93
CA ARG A 10 31.95 0.86 6.07
C ARG A 10 30.46 0.65 6.32
N VAL A 11 30.01 0.75 7.58
CA VAL A 11 28.60 0.57 7.94
C VAL A 11 27.85 1.91 7.93
N GLN A 12 28.40 2.93 8.57
CA GLN A 12 27.74 4.24 8.72
C GLN A 12 27.52 4.93 7.37
N SER A 13 28.51 4.90 6.47
CA SER A 13 28.38 5.52 5.15
C SER A 13 27.34 4.81 4.28
N VAL A 14 27.18 3.49 4.41
CA VAL A 14 26.14 2.73 3.68
C VAL A 14 24.75 3.05 4.22
N ALA A 15 24.59 3.14 5.54
CA ALA A 15 23.31 3.53 6.15
C ALA A 15 22.89 4.95 5.70
N VAL A 16 23.82 5.91 5.71
CA VAL A 16 23.56 7.27 5.22
C VAL A 16 23.23 7.27 3.73
N ARG A 17 23.92 6.45 2.93
CA ARG A 17 23.65 6.31 1.49
C ARG A 17 22.22 5.84 1.22
N LEU A 18 21.71 4.84 1.95
CA LEU A 18 20.33 4.36 1.78
C LEU A 18 19.29 5.47 2.02
N ILE A 19 19.49 6.28 3.05
CA ILE A 19 18.62 7.43 3.35
C ILE A 19 18.72 8.47 2.23
N ALA A 20 19.93 8.81 1.81
CA ALA A 20 20.15 9.79 0.76
C ALA A 20 19.58 9.35 -0.61
N GLU A 21 19.66 8.07 -0.95
CA GLU A 21 19.05 7.50 -2.15
C GLU A 21 17.52 7.58 -2.08
N ARG A 22 16.93 7.18 -0.94
CA ARG A 22 15.48 7.29 -0.74
C ARG A 22 14.98 8.74 -0.83
N GLU A 23 15.74 9.68 -0.28
CA GLU A 23 15.43 11.11 -0.35
C GLU A 23 15.51 11.63 -1.80
N ARG A 24 16.50 11.18 -2.58
CA ARG A 24 16.58 11.53 -4.00
C ARG A 24 15.42 10.95 -4.80
N GLU A 25 15.02 9.72 -4.55
CA GLU A 25 13.84 9.12 -5.18
C GLU A 25 12.58 9.93 -4.89
N ILE A 26 12.38 10.37 -3.64
CA ILE A 26 11.24 11.22 -3.26
C ILE A 26 11.30 12.56 -4.00
N ASN A 27 12.48 13.20 -4.07
CA ASN A 27 12.65 14.49 -4.75
C ASN A 27 12.50 14.39 -6.28
N GLN A 28 12.84 13.25 -6.87
CA GLN A 28 12.71 12.99 -8.31
C GLN A 28 11.33 12.43 -8.69
N PHE A 29 10.50 12.07 -7.72
CA PHE A 29 9.17 11.53 -7.96
C PHE A 29 8.25 12.61 -8.54
N LEU A 30 7.85 12.45 -9.80
CA LEU A 30 6.84 13.28 -10.46
C LEU A 30 5.45 12.69 -10.19
N PRO A 31 4.58 13.35 -9.41
CA PRO A 31 3.26 12.81 -9.12
C PRO A 31 2.38 12.80 -10.36
N GLU A 32 1.80 11.65 -10.68
CA GLU A 32 0.83 11.50 -11.76
C GLU A 32 -0.59 11.35 -11.22
N SER A 33 -1.52 12.10 -11.82
CA SER A 33 -2.94 12.00 -11.49
C SER A 33 -3.58 10.83 -12.21
N VAL A 34 -4.08 9.87 -11.45
CA VAL A 34 -4.83 8.72 -11.99
C VAL A 34 -6.22 8.67 -11.36
N PHE A 35 -7.21 8.43 -12.20
CA PHE A 35 -8.60 8.25 -11.80
C PHE A 35 -8.88 6.76 -11.65
N LYS A 36 -9.47 6.41 -10.51
CA LYS A 36 -9.90 5.05 -10.19
C LYS A 36 -11.41 5.04 -10.05
N ILE A 37 -12.07 4.17 -10.81
CA ILE A 37 -13.52 4.00 -10.73
C ILE A 37 -13.79 2.77 -9.87
N SER A 38 -14.59 2.98 -8.82
CA SER A 38 -15.04 1.91 -7.95
C SER A 38 -16.55 1.93 -7.83
N ALA A 39 -17.15 0.74 -7.93
CA ALA A 39 -18.58 0.54 -7.76
C ALA A 39 -18.83 -0.31 -6.51
N LEU A 40 -19.90 0.03 -5.78
CA LEU A 40 -20.40 -0.76 -4.66
C LEU A 40 -21.58 -1.59 -5.14
N PHE A 41 -21.41 -2.91 -5.12
CA PHE A 41 -22.43 -3.86 -5.53
C PHE A 41 -23.02 -4.56 -4.32
N THR A 42 -24.28 -4.96 -4.46
CA THR A 42 -24.96 -5.83 -3.49
C THR A 42 -25.45 -7.07 -4.24
N ALA A 43 -24.96 -8.24 -3.85
CA ALA A 43 -25.41 -9.51 -4.42
C ALA A 43 -25.76 -10.50 -3.30
N PRO A 44 -26.68 -11.45 -3.54
CA PRO A 44 -26.89 -12.56 -2.64
C PRO A 44 -25.67 -13.49 -2.67
N ASP A 45 -25.13 -13.80 -1.51
CA ASP A 45 -24.11 -14.84 -1.33
C ASP A 45 -24.73 -16.25 -1.46
N ILE A 46 -23.90 -17.30 -1.43
CA ILE A 46 -24.30 -18.72 -1.47
C ILE A 46 -25.40 -19.01 -0.42
N ASN A 47 -25.36 -18.33 0.72
CA ASN A 47 -26.35 -18.44 1.80
C ASN A 47 -27.56 -17.49 1.68
N LYS A 48 -27.83 -16.91 0.50
CA LYS A 48 -28.90 -15.92 0.23
C LYS A 48 -28.83 -14.63 1.08
N LYS A 49 -27.71 -14.37 1.74
CA LYS A 49 -27.49 -13.11 2.48
C LYS A 49 -27.03 -12.02 1.51
N LYS A 50 -27.55 -10.80 1.66
CA LYS A 50 -27.09 -9.64 0.89
C LYS A 50 -25.70 -9.24 1.37
N VAL A 51 -24.69 -9.41 0.51
CA VAL A 51 -23.32 -8.98 0.80
C VAL A 51 -23.01 -7.76 -0.06
N LYS A 52 -22.41 -6.74 0.58
CA LYS A 52 -21.88 -5.57 -0.11
C LYS A 52 -20.42 -5.82 -0.43
N PHE A 53 -20.03 -5.62 -1.68
CA PHE A 53 -18.63 -5.71 -2.10
C PHE A 53 -18.26 -4.55 -3.02
N LYS A 54 -16.98 -4.20 -3.00
CA LYS A 54 -16.41 -3.18 -3.87
C LYS A 54 -15.82 -3.87 -5.09
N ALA A 55 -16.19 -3.39 -6.27
CA ALA A 55 -15.53 -3.74 -7.51
C ALA A 55 -14.80 -2.51 -8.06
N GLU A 56 -13.68 -2.75 -8.73
CA GLU A 56 -12.85 -1.70 -9.30
C GLU A 56 -12.77 -1.93 -10.81
N GLY A 57 -12.80 -0.85 -11.58
CA GLY A 57 -12.72 -0.92 -13.04
C GLY A 57 -11.38 -1.51 -13.52
N PRO A 58 -11.33 -2.06 -14.74
CA PRO A 58 -10.16 -2.77 -15.27
C PRO A 58 -8.95 -1.85 -15.53
N GLN A 59 -9.14 -0.53 -15.64
CA GLN A 59 -8.08 0.40 -16.02
C GLN A 59 -8.09 1.67 -15.17
N LYS A 60 -6.91 2.07 -14.68
CA LYS A 60 -6.68 3.40 -14.13
C LYS A 60 -6.67 4.39 -15.29
N LEU A 61 -7.54 5.39 -15.25
CA LEU A 61 -7.70 6.35 -16.34
C LEU A 61 -6.86 7.59 -16.04
N ALA A 62 -6.09 8.07 -17.02
CA ALA A 62 -5.22 9.24 -16.83
C ALA A 62 -5.98 10.58 -16.85
N THR A 63 -7.21 10.61 -17.39
CA THR A 63 -7.96 11.84 -17.64
C THR A 63 -9.35 11.79 -17.04
N GLY A 64 -9.80 12.89 -16.42
CA GLY A 64 -11.14 13.00 -15.83
C GLY A 64 -12.26 12.77 -16.84
N SER A 65 -12.14 13.32 -18.06
CA SER A 65 -13.15 13.12 -19.12
C SER A 65 -13.31 11.64 -19.52
N ALA A 66 -12.21 10.88 -19.59
CA ALA A 66 -12.27 9.44 -19.85
C ALA A 66 -12.97 8.70 -18.69
N ALA A 67 -12.70 9.12 -17.46
CA ALA A 67 -13.34 8.54 -16.28
C ALA A 67 -14.84 8.82 -16.22
N GLU A 68 -15.28 10.03 -16.58
CA GLU A 68 -16.70 10.38 -16.65
C GLU A 68 -17.43 9.61 -17.75
N LYS A 69 -16.81 9.45 -18.93
CA LYS A 69 -17.37 8.64 -20.02
C LYS A 69 -17.59 7.20 -19.58
N PHE A 70 -16.57 6.57 -19.01
CA PHE A 70 -16.67 5.21 -18.49
C PHE A 70 -17.70 5.08 -17.35
N LEU A 71 -17.76 6.08 -16.46
CA LEU A 71 -18.77 6.12 -15.40
C LEU A 71 -20.19 6.18 -15.97
N ASN A 72 -20.41 6.95 -17.03
CA ASN A 72 -21.72 7.07 -17.68
C ASN A 72 -22.11 5.79 -18.43
N GLU A 73 -21.15 5.09 -19.06
CA GLU A 73 -21.38 3.76 -19.65
C GLU A 73 -21.75 2.72 -18.59
N CYS A 74 -21.18 2.84 -17.39
CA CYS A 74 -21.47 1.96 -16.25
C CYS A 74 -22.85 2.23 -15.61
N LYS A 75 -23.35 3.47 -15.68
CA LYS A 75 -24.65 3.86 -15.11
C LYS A 75 -25.78 3.21 -15.93
N GLY A 76 -26.34 2.13 -15.40
CA GLY A 76 -27.46 1.40 -16.02
C GLY A 76 -27.07 0.08 -16.68
N ALA A 77 -25.79 -0.29 -16.67
CA ALA A 77 -25.37 -1.61 -17.09
C ALA A 77 -25.85 -2.69 -16.12
N LYS A 78 -26.24 -3.86 -16.65
CA LYS A 78 -26.56 -5.05 -15.85
C LYS A 78 -25.28 -5.80 -15.56
N TYR A 79 -24.90 -5.83 -14.28
CA TYR A 79 -23.72 -6.56 -13.81
C TYR A 79 -24.11 -7.97 -13.36
N THR A 80 -23.35 -8.97 -13.80
CA THR A 80 -23.50 -10.36 -13.36
C THR A 80 -22.15 -10.84 -12.83
N VAL A 81 -22.18 -11.61 -11.74
CA VAL A 81 -20.98 -12.22 -11.18
C VAL A 81 -20.57 -13.39 -12.08
N LYS A 82 -19.41 -13.28 -12.72
CA LYS A 82 -18.90 -14.32 -13.64
C LYS A 82 -18.31 -15.53 -12.89
N ASP A 83 -17.62 -15.27 -11.78
CA ASP A 83 -16.91 -16.29 -11.00
C ASP A 83 -16.80 -15.87 -9.54
N ILE A 84 -16.83 -16.84 -8.63
CA ILE A 84 -16.64 -16.66 -7.19
C ILE A 84 -15.60 -17.67 -6.72
N ASN A 85 -14.42 -17.19 -6.36
CA ASN A 85 -13.34 -18.03 -5.85
C ASN A 85 -13.16 -17.79 -4.34
N VAL A 86 -13.56 -18.77 -3.53
CA VAL A 86 -13.36 -18.74 -2.08
C VAL A 86 -12.10 -19.53 -1.76
N LYS A 87 -11.08 -18.84 -1.24
CA LYS A 87 -9.83 -19.47 -0.78
C LYS A 87 -9.71 -19.31 0.72
N ASP A 88 -9.42 -20.41 1.40
CA ASP A 88 -9.12 -20.39 2.83
C ASP A 88 -7.74 -19.75 3.05
N GLY A 89 -7.76 -18.56 3.65
CA GLY A 89 -6.54 -17.86 4.05
C GLY A 89 -6.03 -18.42 5.38
N LYS A 90 -4.96 -19.23 5.35
CA LYS A 90 -4.27 -19.63 6.58
C LYS A 90 -3.26 -18.55 6.98
N ARG A 91 -3.41 -17.96 8.17
CA ARG A 91 -2.39 -17.12 8.80
C ARG A 91 -1.69 -17.91 9.91
N THR A 92 -0.40 -18.14 9.77
CA THR A 92 0.45 -18.71 10.82
C THR A 92 0.94 -17.61 11.75
N PRO A 93 1.20 -17.92 13.04
CA PRO A 93 1.83 -16.97 13.94
C PRO A 93 3.21 -16.56 13.42
N SER A 94 3.61 -15.33 13.74
CA SER A 94 4.95 -14.84 13.45
C SER A 94 5.99 -15.67 14.21
N ALA A 95 7.20 -15.78 13.65
CA ALA A 95 8.32 -16.39 14.34
C ALA A 95 8.63 -15.67 15.67
N PRO A 96 9.28 -16.35 16.63
CA PRO A 96 9.82 -15.71 17.83
C PRO A 96 10.72 -14.52 17.48
N PHE A 97 10.76 -13.51 18.35
CA PHE A 97 11.54 -12.32 18.07
C PHE A 97 13.05 -12.58 18.04
N THR A 98 13.70 -12.09 17.00
CA THR A 98 15.12 -11.73 16.99
C THR A 98 15.30 -10.27 17.43
N THR A 99 16.53 -9.85 17.73
CA THR A 99 16.84 -8.46 18.10
C THR A 99 16.28 -7.44 17.10
N SER A 100 16.45 -7.67 15.80
CA SER A 100 15.95 -6.75 14.75
C SER A 100 14.42 -6.71 14.69
N THR A 101 13.75 -7.86 14.79
CA THR A 101 12.28 -7.91 14.74
C THR A 101 11.63 -7.34 16.01
N LEU A 102 12.26 -7.51 17.18
CA LEU A 102 11.81 -6.87 18.41
C LEU A 102 11.90 -5.35 18.32
N GLN A 103 13.05 -4.82 17.87
CA GLN A 103 13.26 -3.39 17.69
C GLN A 103 12.27 -2.77 16.69
N GLN A 104 11.98 -3.47 15.59
CA GLN A 104 10.97 -3.04 14.62
C GLN A 104 9.55 -3.03 15.21
N GLU A 105 9.16 -4.09 15.92
CA GLU A 105 7.82 -4.17 16.52
C GLU A 105 7.64 -3.17 17.67
N ALA A 106 8.65 -2.96 18.51
CA ALA A 106 8.61 -1.97 19.59
C ALA A 106 8.53 -0.54 19.04
N SER A 107 9.30 -0.24 17.98
CA SER A 107 9.19 1.05 17.30
C SER A 107 7.79 1.26 16.70
N ARG A 108 7.24 0.24 16.02
CA ARG A 108 5.93 0.32 15.36
C ARG A 108 4.76 0.39 16.34
N LYS A 109 4.78 -0.40 17.41
CA LYS A 109 3.64 -0.56 18.34
C LYS A 109 3.73 0.36 19.56
N LEU A 110 4.93 0.64 20.06
CA LEU A 110 5.16 1.35 21.32
C LEU A 110 5.90 2.69 21.11
N GLY A 111 6.35 2.99 19.90
CA GLY A 111 7.10 4.22 19.59
C GLY A 111 8.49 4.25 20.22
N TYR A 112 9.05 3.10 20.62
CA TYR A 112 10.36 3.07 21.27
C TYR A 112 11.48 3.30 20.25
N SER A 113 12.51 4.03 20.67
CA SER A 113 13.76 4.09 19.92
C SER A 113 14.51 2.76 20.05
N VAL A 114 15.41 2.51 19.11
CA VAL A 114 16.25 1.30 19.09
C VAL A 114 17.03 1.13 20.40
N SER A 115 17.56 2.24 20.97
CA SER A 115 18.32 2.19 22.23
C SER A 115 17.48 1.94 23.47
N LYS A 116 16.16 2.18 23.42
CA LYS A 116 15.23 1.95 24.54
C LYS A 116 14.65 0.53 24.53
N THR A 117 14.74 -0.16 23.40
CA THR A 117 14.17 -1.50 23.18
C THR A 117 15.19 -2.58 23.49
#